data_AF-A0AA97ATV4-F1
#
_entry.id   AF-A0AA97ATV4-F1
#
_cell.length_a   1.000
_cell.length_b   1.000
_cell.length_c   1.000
_cell.angle_alpha   90.00
_cell.angle_beta   90.00
_cell.angle_gamma   90.00
#
_symmetry.space_group_name_H-M   'P 1'
#
loop_
_entity.id
_entity.type
_entity.pdbx_description
1 polymer ?
#
loop_
_entity_poly.entity_id
_entity_poly.type
_entity_poly.pdbx_seq_one_letter_code
_entity_poly.pdbx_strand_id
1 'polypeptide(L)'
;MKIDPDIIDRTARVTRKKLGYTPSEIKEVIETILPTVADRHELRTALEEYEKTAQYRPMTGELIREARKKCFFFTAEQFGPLLGFKDSGSIRSTMSNLENGRTEVTEMVSRLARAYLAGHRPPDWPQTPKLKKPSVLDKNPHQ
;
A
#
# COMPACT_ATOMS: atom_id res chain seq x y z
N MET A 1 1.04 24.16 26.23
CA MET A 1 0.74 22.75 26.57
C MET A 1 1.62 21.89 25.66
N LYS A 2 2.36 20.91 26.18
CA LYS A 2 3.07 19.95 25.31
C LYS A 2 2.19 18.71 25.20
N ILE A 3 1.87 18.30 23.97
CA ILE A 3 1.12 17.08 23.71
C ILE A 3 1.95 15.88 24.23
N ASP A 4 1.28 14.93 24.87
CA ASP A 4 1.92 13.70 25.35
C ASP A 4 2.57 12.92 24.17
N PRO A 5 3.84 12.48 24.28
CA PRO A 5 4.50 11.66 23.26
C PRO A 5 3.70 10.43 22.81
N ASP A 6 3.00 9.76 23.73
CA ASP A 6 2.18 8.59 23.40
C ASP A 6 0.95 8.98 22.58
N ILE A 7 0.39 10.15 22.83
CA ILE A 7 -0.72 10.70 22.04
C ILE A 7 -0.23 11.08 20.65
N ILE A 8 0.97 11.65 20.53
CA ILE A 8 1.59 11.99 19.25
C ILE A 8 1.77 10.72 18.42
N ASP A 9 2.40 9.67 18.97
CA ASP A 9 2.63 8.41 18.27
C ASP A 9 1.31 7.77 17.81
N ARG A 10 0.33 7.65 18.71
CA ARG A 10 -0.98 7.06 18.38
C ARG A 10 -1.70 7.85 17.28
N THR A 11 -1.61 9.18 17.32
CA THR A 11 -2.28 10.05 16.33
C THR A 11 -1.60 9.92 14.97
N ALA A 12 -0.26 9.99 14.94
CA ALA A 12 0.51 9.88 13.72
C ALA A 12 0.49 8.47 13.11
N ARG A 13 0.29 7.43 13.93
CA ARG A 13 0.16 6.04 13.46
C ARG A 13 -0.97 5.86 12.45
N VAL A 14 -2.04 6.64 12.54
CA VAL A 14 -3.15 6.61 11.56
C VAL A 14 -2.65 7.03 10.18
N THR A 15 -2.02 8.20 10.08
CA THR A 15 -1.43 8.71 8.85
C THR A 15 -0.32 7.79 8.35
N ARG A 16 0.53 7.28 9.25
CA ARG A 16 1.58 6.32 8.92
C ARG A 16 1.02 5.08 8.23
N LYS A 17 -0.02 4.45 8.81
CA LYS A 17 -0.65 3.27 8.22
C LYS A 17 -1.33 3.59 6.90
N LYS A 18 -2.14 4.65 6.89
CA LYS A 18 -2.91 5.08 5.73
C LYS A 18 -2.01 5.35 4.54
N LEU A 19 -0.96 6.13 4.76
CA LEU A 19 0.00 6.50 3.74
C LEU A 19 1.19 5.54 3.68
N GLY A 20 1.23 4.40 4.38
CA GLY A 20 2.35 3.46 4.32
C GLY A 20 3.75 4.02 4.60
N TYR A 21 3.87 5.06 5.44
CA TYR A 21 5.17 5.58 5.88
C TYR A 21 5.88 4.62 6.84
N THR A 22 7.20 4.69 6.88
CA THR A 22 8.03 4.12 7.94
C THR A 22 7.96 4.96 9.22
N PRO A 23 8.36 4.39 10.38
CA PRO A 23 8.46 5.15 11.62
C PRO A 23 9.36 6.39 11.51
N SER A 24 10.45 6.33 10.74
CA SER A 24 11.36 7.45 10.55
C SER A 24 10.76 8.55 9.67
N GLU A 25 10.13 8.19 8.55
CA GLU A 25 9.50 9.17 7.65
C GLU A 25 8.36 9.92 8.36
N ILE A 26 7.50 9.22 9.11
CA ILE A 26 6.42 9.90 9.85
C ILE A 26 6.98 10.79 10.95
N LYS A 27 8.12 10.43 11.56
CA LYS A 27 8.76 11.24 12.60
C LYS A 27 9.20 12.60 12.04
N GLU A 28 9.80 12.63 10.85
CA GLU A 28 10.18 13.89 10.19
C GLU A 28 8.97 14.80 9.91
N VAL A 29 7.85 14.20 9.49
CA VAL A 29 6.58 14.92 9.28
C VAL A 29 6.07 15.50 10.60
N ILE A 30 6.08 14.70 11.67
CA ILE A 30 5.66 15.13 13.01
C ILE A 30 6.55 16.29 13.51
N GLU A 31 7.87 16.20 13.36
CA GLU A 31 8.80 17.25 13.79
C GLU A 31 8.53 18.60 13.08
N THR A 32 8.00 18.55 11.86
CA THR A 32 7.60 19.74 11.10
C THR A 32 6.26 20.31 11.56
N ILE A 33 5.30 19.45 11.96
CA ILE A 33 3.93 19.85 12.34
C ILE A 33 3.83 20.25 13.82
N LEU A 34 4.57 19.59 14.72
CA LEU A 34 4.44 19.82 16.16
C LEU A 34 4.59 21.29 16.60
N PRO A 35 5.46 22.11 16.01
CA PRO A 35 5.56 23.53 16.37
C PRO A 35 4.31 24.35 16.06
N THR A 36 3.44 23.88 15.15
CA THR A 36 2.28 24.63 14.65
C THR A 36 0.96 24.23 15.32
N VAL A 37 0.99 23.32 16.28
CA VAL A 37 -0.22 22.75 16.91
C VAL A 37 -0.14 22.82 18.44
N ALA A 38 -1.25 23.18 19.07
CA ALA A 38 -1.37 23.32 20.52
C ALA A 38 -1.85 22.05 21.21
N ASP A 39 -2.67 21.24 20.52
CA ASP A 39 -3.31 20.06 21.08
C ASP A 39 -3.44 18.88 20.09
N ARG A 40 -3.99 17.76 20.58
CA ARG A 40 -4.20 16.54 19.79
C ARG A 40 -5.13 16.77 18.60
N HIS A 41 -6.16 17.60 18.75
CA HIS A 41 -7.14 17.83 17.71
C HIS A 41 -6.50 18.58 16.55
N GLU A 42 -5.77 19.66 16.85
CA GLU A 42 -4.99 20.41 15.87
C GLU A 42 -3.92 19.52 15.19
N LEU A 43 -3.23 18.67 15.95
CA LEU A 43 -2.29 17.68 15.38
C LEU A 43 -2.98 16.76 14.36
N ARG A 44 -4.17 16.25 14.68
CA ARG A 44 -4.90 15.37 13.76
C ARG A 44 -5.32 16.14 12.51
N THR A 45 -5.84 17.35 12.65
CA THR A 45 -6.25 18.21 11.53
C THR A 45 -5.07 18.53 10.61
N ALA A 46 -3.92 18.92 11.18
CA ALA A 46 -2.71 19.19 10.40
C ALA A 46 -2.22 17.96 9.63
N LEU A 47 -2.30 16.76 10.23
CA LEU A 47 -1.99 15.51 9.54
C LEU A 47 -2.99 15.19 8.42
N GLU A 48 -4.27 15.50 8.58
CA GLU A 48 -5.28 15.35 7.52
C GLU A 48 -5.04 16.28 6.33
N GLU A 49 -4.56 17.50 6.59
CA GLU A 49 -4.15 18.41 5.53
C GLU A 49 -2.90 17.93 4.81
N TYR A 50 -1.90 17.49 5.57
CA TYR A 50 -0.69 16.89 5.02
C TYR A 50 -1.00 15.66 4.15
N GLU A 51 -1.96 14.82 4.55
CA GLU A 51 -2.40 13.65 3.76
C GLU A 51 -2.86 14.01 2.33
N LYS A 52 -3.35 15.23 2.09
CA LYS A 52 -3.82 15.69 0.78
C LYS A 52 -2.66 16.05 -0.16
N THR A 53 -1.53 16.47 0.38
CA THR A 53 -0.35 16.95 -0.36
C THR A 53 0.85 16.01 -0.24
N ALA A 54 0.71 14.90 0.49
CA ALA A 54 1.78 13.95 0.76
C ALA A 54 2.39 13.39 -0.53
N GLN A 55 3.65 12.92 -0.39
CA GLN A 55 4.42 12.07 -1.33
C GLN A 55 3.58 11.04 -2.12
N TYR A 56 2.55 10.56 -1.45
CA TYR A 56 2.44 9.16 -1.17
C TYR A 56 0.97 8.90 -0.93
N ARG A 57 0.29 8.41 -1.96
CA ARG A 57 -1.13 8.08 -1.86
C ARG A 57 -1.36 6.86 -0.95
N PRO A 58 -2.52 6.78 -0.27
CA PRO A 58 -2.90 5.60 0.48
C PRO A 58 -2.90 4.35 -0.40
N MET A 59 -2.33 3.25 0.06
CA MET A 59 -2.36 1.99 -0.69
C MET A 59 -3.68 1.28 -0.43
N THR A 60 -4.56 1.27 -1.43
CA THR A 60 -5.84 0.56 -1.37
C THR A 60 -5.75 -0.81 -2.04
N GLY A 61 -6.69 -1.70 -1.76
CA GLY A 61 -6.81 -2.97 -2.46
C GLY A 61 -6.93 -2.80 -3.98
N GLU A 62 -7.64 -1.78 -4.42
CA GLU A 62 -7.76 -1.43 -5.84
C GLU A 62 -6.40 -1.05 -6.44
N LEU A 63 -5.62 -0.19 -5.79
CA LEU A 63 -4.29 0.17 -6.27
C LEU A 63 -3.34 -1.03 -6.30
N ILE A 64 -3.43 -1.94 -5.33
CA ILE A 64 -2.67 -3.20 -5.32
C ILE A 64 -3.05 -4.05 -6.54
N ARG A 65 -4.34 -4.16 -6.85
CA ARG A 65 -4.82 -4.85 -8.04
C ARG A 65 -4.30 -4.21 -9.31
N GLU A 66 -4.35 -2.88 -9.41
CA GLU A 66 -3.85 -2.15 -10.56
C GLU A 66 -2.35 -2.35 -10.73
N ALA A 67 -1.56 -2.20 -9.67
CA ALA A 67 -0.13 -2.45 -9.68
C ALA A 67 0.18 -3.87 -10.20
N ARG A 68 -0.53 -4.87 -9.66
CA ARG A 68 -0.38 -6.26 -10.08
C ARG A 68 -0.70 -6.47 -11.56
N LYS A 69 -1.85 -5.98 -12.02
CA LYS A 69 -2.39 -6.29 -13.36
C LYS A 69 -1.79 -5.43 -14.47
N LYS A 70 -1.56 -4.14 -14.19
CA LYS A 70 -1.20 -3.13 -15.19
C LYS A 70 0.27 -2.76 -15.17
N CYS A 71 0.94 -2.83 -14.01
CA CYS A 71 2.36 -2.45 -13.91
C CYS A 71 3.29 -3.65 -13.97
N PHE A 72 2.98 -4.72 -13.23
CA PHE A 72 3.86 -5.90 -13.11
C PHE A 72 3.39 -7.11 -13.91
N PHE A 73 2.13 -7.10 -14.36
CA PHE A 73 1.54 -8.19 -15.14
C PHE A 73 1.57 -9.54 -14.40
N PHE A 74 1.45 -9.54 -13.07
CA PHE A 74 1.54 -10.75 -12.25
C PHE A 74 0.21 -11.43 -11.99
N THR A 75 0.26 -12.75 -11.83
CA THR A 75 -0.84 -13.50 -11.22
C THR A 75 -0.92 -13.21 -9.72
N ALA A 76 -2.08 -13.47 -9.10
CA ALA A 76 -2.23 -13.33 -7.66
C ALA A 76 -1.26 -14.23 -6.87
N GLU A 77 -0.99 -15.43 -7.38
CA GLU A 77 -0.03 -16.39 -6.81
C GLU A 77 1.42 -15.88 -6.85
N GLN A 78 1.78 -15.12 -7.89
CA GLN A 78 3.11 -14.51 -8.00
C GLN A 78 3.25 -13.27 -7.12
N PHE A 79 2.21 -12.46 -7.01
CA PHE A 79 2.30 -11.18 -6.31
C PHE A 79 2.09 -11.30 -4.79
N GLY A 80 1.28 -12.26 -4.34
CA GLY A 80 1.01 -12.47 -2.92
C GLY A 80 2.28 -12.67 -2.07
N PRO A 81 3.19 -13.59 -2.43
CA PRO A 81 4.45 -13.78 -1.72
C PRO A 81 5.31 -12.52 -1.66
N LEU A 82 5.37 -11.74 -2.75
CA LEU A 82 6.10 -10.47 -2.78
C LEU A 82 5.52 -9.43 -1.81
N LEU A 83 4.23 -9.51 -1.47
CA LEU A 83 3.60 -8.66 -0.46
C LEU A 83 3.71 -9.23 0.97
N GLY A 84 4.48 -10.30 1.16
CA GLY A 84 4.74 -10.92 2.46
C GLY A 84 3.68 -11.94 2.90
N PHE A 85 2.76 -12.33 2.02
CA PHE A 85 1.83 -13.42 2.32
C PHE A 85 2.51 -14.78 2.17
N LYS A 86 2.17 -15.73 3.03
CA LYS A 86 2.69 -17.10 2.94
C LYS A 86 2.21 -17.77 1.65
N ASP A 87 3.15 -18.36 0.92
CA ASP A 87 2.82 -19.20 -0.24
C ASP A 87 2.00 -20.42 0.23
N SER A 88 0.79 -20.54 -0.31
CA SER A 88 -0.20 -21.53 0.12
C SER A 88 -1.33 -21.65 -0.91
N GLY A 89 -2.08 -22.75 -0.85
CA GLY A 89 -3.22 -22.97 -1.75
C GLY A 89 -4.33 -21.90 -1.68
N SER A 90 -4.38 -21.11 -0.60
CA SER A 90 -5.37 -20.04 -0.41
C SER A 90 -4.91 -18.67 -0.91
N ILE A 91 -3.67 -18.52 -1.41
CA ILE A 91 -3.08 -17.23 -1.78
C ILE A 91 -3.94 -16.41 -2.75
N ARG A 92 -4.58 -17.08 -3.72
CA ARG A 92 -5.51 -16.44 -4.67
C ARG A 92 -6.71 -15.81 -3.98
N SER A 93 -7.29 -16.50 -2.99
CA SER A 93 -8.41 -16.00 -2.20
C SER A 93 -7.99 -14.83 -1.31
N THR A 94 -6.83 -14.97 -0.65
CA THR A 94 -6.24 -13.90 0.17
C THR A 94 -6.03 -12.62 -0.64
N MET A 95 -5.39 -12.73 -1.81
CA MET A 95 -5.19 -11.60 -2.71
C MET A 95 -6.51 -11.03 -3.23
N SER A 96 -7.48 -11.88 -3.58
CA SER A 96 -8.80 -11.41 -3.99
C SER A 96 -9.51 -10.61 -2.89
N ASN A 97 -9.46 -11.08 -1.63
CA ASN A 97 -10.05 -10.37 -0.50
C ASN A 97 -9.37 -9.03 -0.24
N LEU A 98 -8.04 -8.99 -0.26
CA LEU A 98 -7.25 -7.77 -0.14
C LEU A 98 -7.60 -6.77 -1.24
N GLU A 99 -7.58 -7.21 -2.51
CA GLU A 99 -7.82 -6.35 -3.66
C GLU A 99 -9.25 -5.80 -3.74
N ASN A 100 -10.23 -6.55 -3.20
CA ASN A 100 -11.62 -6.12 -3.10
C ASN A 100 -11.91 -5.30 -1.83
N GLY A 101 -10.90 -5.03 -1.00
CA GLY A 101 -11.08 -4.30 0.26
C GLY A 101 -11.83 -5.07 1.34
N ARG A 102 -12.02 -6.40 1.18
CA ARG A 102 -12.59 -7.27 2.23
C ARG A 102 -11.59 -7.54 3.35
N THR A 103 -10.30 -7.36 3.06
CA THR A 103 -9.21 -7.41 4.03
C THR A 103 -8.46 -6.09 3.98
N GLU A 104 -8.14 -5.55 5.15
CA GLU A 104 -7.39 -4.30 5.27
C GLU A 104 -5.98 -4.45 4.68
N VAL A 105 -5.51 -3.40 3.99
CA VAL A 105 -4.12 -3.32 3.56
C VAL A 105 -3.25 -3.00 4.76
N THR A 106 -2.39 -3.93 5.16
CA THR A 106 -1.48 -3.74 6.29
C THR A 106 -0.34 -2.80 5.92
N GLU A 107 0.31 -2.22 6.94
CA GLU A 107 1.49 -1.35 6.76
C GLU A 107 2.61 -2.05 5.97
N MET A 108 2.85 -3.34 6.22
CA MET A 108 3.85 -4.13 5.49
C MET A 108 3.52 -4.23 3.99
N VAL A 109 2.27 -4.54 3.67
CA VAL A 109 1.80 -4.64 2.27
C VAL A 109 1.92 -3.29 1.58
N SER A 110 1.51 -2.20 2.24
CA SER A 110 1.67 -0.83 1.74
C SER A 110 3.12 -0.52 1.40
N ARG A 111 4.06 -0.81 2.31
CA ARG A 111 5.48 -0.54 2.12
C ARG A 111 6.08 -1.33 0.95
N LEU A 112 5.79 -2.63 0.87
CA LEU A 112 6.30 -3.49 -0.21
C LEU A 112 5.75 -3.06 -1.57
N ALA A 113 4.43 -2.87 -1.67
CA ALA A 113 3.80 -2.41 -2.91
C ALA A 113 4.39 -1.09 -3.42
N ARG A 114 4.71 -0.17 -2.51
CA ARG A 114 5.35 1.11 -2.86
C ARG A 114 6.77 0.97 -3.34
N ALA A 115 7.58 0.19 -2.63
CA ALA A 115 8.96 -0.09 -3.05
C ALA A 115 8.97 -0.65 -4.48
N TYR A 116 8.05 -1.56 -4.79
CA TYR A 116 7.93 -2.13 -6.12
C TYR A 116 7.46 -1.11 -7.15
N LEU A 117 6.49 -0.26 -6.83
CA LEU A 117 6.06 0.82 -7.73
C LEU A 117 7.19 1.85 -7.99
N ALA A 118 8.09 2.05 -7.02
CA ALA A 118 9.28 2.88 -7.15
C ALA A 118 10.43 2.23 -7.95
N GLY A 119 10.29 0.96 -8.35
CA GLY A 119 11.28 0.25 -9.16
C GLY A 119 12.17 -0.73 -8.39
N HIS A 120 11.99 -0.91 -7.08
CA HIS A 120 12.73 -1.91 -6.32
C HIS A 120 12.34 -3.34 -6.75
N ARG A 121 13.31 -4.22 -6.96
CA ARG A 121 13.10 -5.61 -7.38
C ARG A 121 13.96 -6.54 -6.51
N PRO A 122 13.37 -7.36 -5.63
CA PRO A 122 14.12 -8.33 -4.84
C PRO A 122 14.64 -9.50 -5.71
N PRO A 123 15.59 -10.32 -5.21
CA PRO A 123 16.18 -11.42 -5.98
C PRO A 123 15.17 -12.50 -6.43
N ASP A 124 14.09 -12.70 -5.68
CA ASP A 124 13.00 -13.64 -5.98
C ASP A 124 11.92 -13.04 -6.89
N TRP A 125 12.18 -11.86 -7.48
CA TRP A 125 11.25 -11.22 -8.40
C TRP A 125 10.92 -12.14 -9.60
N PRO A 126 9.64 -12.36 -9.93
CA PRO A 126 9.26 -13.24 -11.03
C PRO A 126 9.83 -12.76 -12.37
N GLN A 127 10.71 -13.56 -12.95
CA GLN A 127 11.37 -13.28 -14.24
C GLN A 127 10.41 -13.41 -15.43
N THR A 128 9.34 -14.18 -15.28
CA THR A 128 8.33 -14.37 -16.32
C THR A 128 6.94 -14.18 -15.72
N PRO A 129 6.23 -13.08 -16.04
CA PRO A 129 4.85 -12.90 -15.63
C PRO A 129 3.99 -14.03 -16.26
N LYS A 130 3.31 -14.84 -15.43
CA LYS A 130 2.52 -16.01 -15.89
C LYS A 130 1.16 -15.59 -16.50
N LEU A 131 1.02 -14.40 -17.06
CA LEU A 131 -0.23 -14.05 -17.73
C LEU A 131 -0.49 -15.09 -18.81
N LYS A 132 -1.63 -15.78 -18.69
CA LYS A 132 -2.22 -16.46 -19.84
C LYS A 132 -2.23 -15.43 -20.96
N LYS A 133 -1.50 -15.69 -22.05
CA LYS A 133 -1.71 -14.98 -23.32
C LYS A 133 -3.22 -14.89 -23.54
N PRO A 134 -3.77 -13.76 -24.00
CA PRO A 134 -5.18 -13.73 -24.40
C PRO A 134 -5.40 -14.92 -25.32
N SER A 135 -6.28 -15.83 -24.89
CA SER A 135 -6.56 -17.02 -25.69
C SER A 135 -7.10 -16.51 -27.02
N VAL A 136 -6.60 -17.05 -28.12
CA VAL A 136 -6.91 -16.64 -29.50
C VAL A 136 -8.41 -16.83 -29.86
N LEU A 137 -9.26 -17.22 -28.90
CA LEU A 137 -10.68 -17.50 -29.07
C LEU A 137 -11.62 -16.28 -28.97
N ASP A 138 -11.14 -15.07 -28.65
CA ASP A 138 -11.94 -13.83 -28.76
C ASP A 138 -11.84 -13.17 -30.16
N LYS A 139 -11.52 -13.97 -31.19
CA LYS A 139 -11.71 -13.58 -32.59
C LYS A 139 -12.80 -14.44 -33.20
N ASN A 140 -14.06 -14.05 -32.97
CA ASN A 140 -15.10 -14.33 -33.95
C ASN A 140 -15.74 -13.00 -34.37
N PRO A 141 -15.23 -12.34 -35.41
CA PRO A 141 -15.97 -11.31 -36.10
C PRO A 141 -16.94 -12.03 -37.05
N HIS A 142 -18.24 -11.88 -36.81
CA HIS A 142 -19.35 -12.43 -37.60
C HIS A 142 -19.59 -13.95 -37.46
N GLN A 143 -20.57 -14.29 -36.63
CA GLN A 143 -21.64 -15.23 -36.96
C GLN A 143 -22.83 -14.99 -36.01
#